data_AF-A0A1V8UZT9-F1
#
_entry.id   AF-A0A1V8UZT9-F1
#
_cell.length_a   1.000
_cell.length_b   1.000
_cell.length_c   1.000
_cell.angle_alpha   90.00
_cell.angle_beta   90.00
_cell.angle_gamma   90.00
#
_symmetry.space_group_name_H-M   'P 1'
#
loop_
_entity.id
_entity.type
_entity.pdbx_description
1 polymer ?
#
loop_
_entity_poly.entity_id
_entity_poly.type
_entity_poly.pdbx_seq_one_letter_code
_entity_poly.pdbx_strand_id
1 'polypeptide(L)'
;MATPIYFESLIGSVKRLRLSPPKPSRIPHCSRRCLATQSSTSPLTSAPKDPSVTPSQRRNATVVSADSSSSLRSVRLPKSVQAAYLAPLRRPPTHGLPVCDVQLRSYSLRNLEVYADFAMRAAYYLGLPAKGPVPLPKRIERWTTIRGNFVHKKSQENFERVTYKRLVQIQDSDSHVVGLWLAYLKKNQYYGVGMKANVFQHSGLEMEDGPEADLEAETAKIEAALGQQLTMLESQLESPEEVEGRLVDEPFKAAWGAYGPMSGAGGAPGAESRYQPVKIVESERGFAKRKETSEGASETS
;
A
#
# COMPACT_ATOMS: atom_id res chain seq x y z
N MET A 1 30.55 24.69 58.30
CA MET A 1 29.13 25.07 58.52
C MET A 1 28.27 24.14 57.68
N ALA A 2 27.94 22.97 58.24
CA ALA A 2 27.16 21.92 57.59
C ALA A 2 25.78 21.89 58.24
N THR A 3 24.72 21.96 57.42
CA THR A 3 23.32 21.83 57.86
C THR A 3 22.74 20.51 57.35
N PRO A 4 21.79 19.90 58.08
CA PRO A 4 21.59 18.46 58.03
C PRO A 4 20.50 17.96 57.07
N ILE A 5 20.63 16.66 56.84
CA ILE A 5 19.80 15.66 56.18
C ILE A 5 18.32 15.77 56.60
N TYR A 6 17.44 15.95 55.62
CA TYR A 6 16.00 15.67 55.78
C TYR A 6 15.72 14.21 55.41
N PHE A 7 15.38 13.42 56.41
CA PHE A 7 14.72 12.13 56.31
C PHE A 7 13.27 12.35 55.89
N GLU A 8 12.84 11.89 54.72
CA GLU A 8 11.42 11.67 54.44
C GLU A 8 11.10 10.17 54.53
N SER A 9 9.99 9.89 55.22
CA SER A 9 9.63 8.61 55.81
C SER A 9 9.17 7.54 54.81
N LEU A 10 9.56 6.29 55.06
CA LEU A 10 9.08 5.07 54.41
C LEU A 10 7.81 4.51 55.08
N ILE A 11 6.80 5.35 55.35
CA ILE A 11 5.50 4.89 55.89
C ILE A 11 4.40 5.35 54.94
N GLY A 12 4.28 4.63 53.83
CA GLY A 12 3.18 4.76 52.87
C GLY A 12 2.95 3.48 52.04
N SER A 13 3.62 2.38 52.40
CA SER A 13 3.33 1.07 51.84
C SER A 13 2.29 0.39 52.74
N VAL A 14 1.32 -0.29 52.13
CA VAL A 14 0.20 -1.04 52.75
C VAL A 14 -1.08 -0.21 53.00
N LYS A 15 -1.91 -0.06 51.94
CA LYS A 15 -3.36 -0.38 51.91
C LYS A 15 -4.07 0.28 50.71
N ARG A 16 -4.08 -0.38 49.54
CA ARG A 16 -5.27 -0.55 48.68
C ARG A 16 -4.97 -1.49 47.51
N LEU A 17 -4.65 -2.75 47.81
CA LEU A 17 -4.82 -3.84 46.84
C LEU A 17 -6.32 -4.09 46.71
N ARG A 18 -6.98 -3.51 45.70
CA ARG A 18 -8.29 -3.99 45.26
C ARG A 18 -8.05 -5.23 44.39
N LEU A 19 -8.06 -6.39 45.04
CA LEU A 19 -8.26 -7.68 44.37
C LEU A 19 -9.69 -7.68 43.80
N SER A 20 -9.81 -7.48 42.49
CA SER A 20 -11.03 -7.80 41.76
C SER A 20 -11.22 -9.33 41.75
N PRO A 21 -12.42 -9.87 42.02
CA PRO A 21 -12.65 -11.30 41.87
C PRO A 21 -12.46 -11.72 40.39
N PRO A 22 -11.99 -12.95 40.12
CA PRO A 22 -11.87 -13.43 38.74
C PRO A 22 -13.26 -13.57 38.11
N LYS A 23 -13.54 -12.79 37.06
CA LYS A 23 -14.73 -12.99 36.23
C LYS A 23 -14.57 -14.29 35.43
N PRO A 24 -15.57 -15.19 35.42
CA PRO A 24 -15.56 -16.29 34.46
C PRO A 24 -15.69 -15.73 33.04
N SER A 25 -14.69 -16.01 32.20
CA SER A 25 -14.68 -15.71 30.78
C SER A 25 -15.71 -16.56 30.04
N ARG A 26 -16.95 -16.10 29.97
CA ARG A 26 -17.87 -16.55 28.91
C ARG A 26 -17.48 -15.84 27.62
N ILE A 27 -16.83 -16.57 26.73
CA ILE A 27 -16.62 -16.21 25.33
C ILE A 27 -18.01 -16.20 24.67
N PRO A 28 -18.58 -15.07 24.23
CA PRO A 28 -19.65 -15.14 23.25
C PRO A 28 -18.96 -15.47 21.92
N HIS A 29 -19.11 -16.70 21.46
CA HIS A 29 -18.97 -16.99 20.04
C HIS A 29 -19.91 -16.04 19.30
N CYS A 30 -19.34 -15.02 18.67
CA CYS A 30 -20.04 -14.19 17.71
C CYS A 30 -20.28 -15.06 16.48
N SER A 31 -21.32 -15.90 16.56
CA SER A 31 -21.92 -16.53 15.40
C SER A 31 -22.44 -15.39 14.54
N ARG A 32 -21.78 -15.19 13.38
CA ARG A 32 -22.25 -14.32 12.30
C ARG A 32 -23.73 -14.63 12.06
N ARG A 33 -24.60 -13.75 12.56
CA ARG A 33 -26.02 -13.77 12.26
C ARG A 33 -26.14 -13.23 10.83
N CYS A 34 -26.17 -14.14 9.87
CA CYS A 34 -26.60 -13.87 8.52
C CYS A 34 -28.00 -13.25 8.59
N LEU A 35 -28.16 -12.03 8.07
CA LEU A 35 -29.45 -11.42 7.82
C LEU A 35 -30.10 -12.20 6.66
N ALA A 36 -30.80 -13.28 7.00
CA ALA A 36 -31.75 -13.91 6.11
C ALA A 36 -33.08 -13.15 6.22
N THR A 37 -33.52 -12.65 5.08
CA THR A 37 -34.85 -12.09 4.82
C THR A 37 -35.92 -13.04 5.33
N GLN A 38 -36.79 -12.53 6.21
CA GLN A 38 -37.91 -13.29 6.77
C GLN A 38 -39.01 -13.44 5.71
N SER A 39 -39.25 -14.66 5.23
CA SER A 39 -40.52 -15.02 4.62
C SER A 39 -41.45 -15.53 5.73
N SER A 40 -42.56 -14.84 5.91
CA SER A 40 -43.66 -15.16 6.82
C SER A 40 -44.31 -16.52 6.52
N THR A 41 -44.49 -17.36 7.54
CA THR A 41 -45.65 -18.27 7.61
C THR A 41 -45.88 -18.77 9.04
N SER A 42 -47.16 -18.75 9.42
CA SER A 42 -47.74 -18.95 10.76
C SER A 42 -47.70 -20.41 11.24
N PRO A 43 -47.92 -20.69 12.55
CA PRO A 43 -47.80 -22.02 13.12
C PRO A 43 -49.13 -22.80 13.15
N LEU A 44 -49.09 -24.11 12.91
CA LEU A 44 -50.13 -25.04 13.32
C LEU A 44 -49.53 -26.30 13.97
N THR A 45 -50.25 -26.76 14.96
CA THR A 45 -49.87 -27.66 16.06
C THR A 45 -50.19 -29.14 15.75
N SER A 46 -49.33 -30.03 16.26
CA SER A 46 -49.49 -31.46 16.65
C SER A 46 -50.05 -32.55 15.69
N ALA A 47 -49.14 -33.48 15.30
CA ALA A 47 -49.14 -34.98 15.38
C ALA A 47 -50.45 -35.80 15.12
N PRO A 48 -50.42 -37.05 14.54
CA PRO A 48 -49.50 -38.15 14.92
C PRO A 48 -49.02 -39.13 13.81
N LYS A 49 -48.23 -40.12 14.26
CA LYS A 49 -47.42 -41.19 13.62
C LYS A 49 -48.11 -42.06 12.55
N ASP A 50 -47.33 -42.48 11.55
CA ASP A 50 -47.26 -43.87 11.04
C ASP A 50 -45.85 -44.19 10.47
N PRO A 51 -45.42 -45.48 10.45
CA PRO A 51 -44.02 -45.87 10.19
C PRO A 51 -43.76 -46.42 8.77
N SER A 52 -42.48 -46.34 8.36
CA SER A 52 -41.84 -46.96 7.18
C SER A 52 -41.87 -46.16 5.87
N VAL A 53 -40.83 -45.34 5.66
CA VAL A 53 -40.26 -45.12 4.32
C VAL A 53 -38.73 -45.05 4.46
N THR A 54 -38.07 -46.01 3.82
CA THR A 54 -36.61 -46.19 3.69
C THR A 54 -35.94 -44.94 3.09
N PRO A 55 -34.73 -44.52 3.53
CA PRO A 55 -34.02 -43.40 2.93
C PRO A 55 -33.28 -43.87 1.67
N SER A 56 -34.02 -44.11 0.58
CA SER A 56 -33.44 -44.31 -0.74
C SER A 56 -34.11 -43.34 -1.71
N GLN A 57 -33.50 -42.16 -1.82
CA GLN A 57 -33.41 -41.37 -3.05
C GLN A 57 -32.67 -40.08 -2.71
N ARG A 58 -31.34 -40.20 -2.71
CA ARG A 58 -30.45 -39.06 -2.93
C ARG A 58 -30.88 -38.49 -4.29
N ARG A 59 -31.62 -37.37 -4.28
CA ARG A 59 -32.05 -36.72 -5.52
C ARG A 59 -30.78 -36.30 -6.25
N ASN A 60 -30.49 -37.01 -7.33
CA ASN A 60 -29.42 -36.71 -8.25
C ASN A 60 -29.51 -35.21 -8.60
N ALA A 61 -28.43 -34.47 -8.35
CA ALA A 61 -28.30 -33.11 -8.82
C ALA A 61 -28.50 -33.15 -10.34
N THR A 62 -29.63 -32.62 -10.80
CA THR A 62 -30.02 -32.59 -12.20
C THR A 62 -28.90 -31.93 -12.98
N VAL A 63 -28.33 -32.66 -13.93
CA VAL A 63 -27.35 -32.15 -14.89
C VAL A 63 -28.01 -30.96 -15.60
N VAL A 64 -27.49 -29.75 -15.36
CA VAL A 64 -27.93 -28.56 -16.08
C VAL A 64 -27.50 -28.75 -17.53
N SER A 65 -28.45 -29.08 -18.42
CA SER A 65 -28.20 -29.24 -19.86
C SER A 65 -27.52 -27.98 -20.42
N ALA A 66 -26.55 -28.17 -21.33
CA ALA A 66 -25.75 -27.07 -21.89
C ALA A 66 -26.62 -25.92 -22.47
N ASP A 67 -27.77 -26.25 -23.05
CA ASP A 67 -28.72 -25.29 -23.62
C ASP A 67 -29.36 -24.38 -22.57
N SER A 68 -29.66 -24.91 -21.38
CA SER A 68 -30.15 -24.08 -20.27
C SER A 68 -29.06 -23.14 -19.73
N SER A 69 -27.77 -23.48 -19.88
CA SER A 69 -26.67 -22.62 -19.44
C SER A 69 -26.48 -21.38 -20.33
N SER A 70 -26.80 -21.46 -21.63
CA SER A 70 -26.67 -20.35 -22.58
C SER A 70 -27.81 -19.35 -22.42
N SER A 71 -29.06 -19.80 -22.27
CA SER A 71 -30.21 -18.93 -21.99
C SER A 71 -30.09 -18.19 -20.65
N LEU A 72 -29.40 -18.77 -19.66
CA LEU A 72 -29.16 -18.10 -18.39
C LEU A 72 -27.98 -17.11 -18.43
N ARG A 73 -27.10 -17.15 -19.44
CA ARG A 73 -26.00 -16.18 -19.60
C ARG A 73 -26.51 -14.83 -20.12
N SER A 74 -27.58 -14.81 -20.94
CA SER A 74 -28.20 -13.57 -21.41
C SER A 74 -28.94 -12.81 -20.29
N VAL A 75 -29.45 -13.54 -19.30
CA VAL A 75 -30.14 -12.96 -18.12
C VAL A 75 -29.15 -12.49 -17.04
N ARG A 76 -27.97 -13.11 -16.96
CA ARG A 76 -26.96 -12.79 -15.93
C ARG A 76 -26.07 -11.64 -16.37
N LEU A 77 -25.86 -10.69 -15.46
CA LEU A 77 -24.85 -9.64 -15.62
C LEU A 77 -23.45 -10.28 -15.84
N PRO A 78 -22.54 -9.65 -16.61
CA PRO A 78 -21.19 -10.15 -16.78
C PRO A 78 -20.46 -10.23 -15.42
N LYS A 79 -19.53 -11.17 -15.29
CA LYS A 79 -18.83 -11.45 -14.03
C LYS A 79 -18.07 -10.24 -13.48
N SER A 80 -17.57 -9.34 -14.34
CA SER A 80 -16.92 -8.09 -13.94
C SER A 80 -17.87 -7.16 -13.19
N VAL A 81 -19.10 -7.00 -13.69
CA VAL A 81 -20.15 -6.20 -13.07
C VAL A 81 -20.61 -6.86 -11.76
N GLN A 82 -20.81 -8.18 -11.76
CA GLN A 82 -21.15 -8.90 -10.53
C GLN A 82 -20.07 -8.73 -9.44
N ALA A 83 -18.79 -8.84 -9.82
CA ALA A 83 -17.67 -8.68 -8.90
C ALA A 83 -17.64 -7.29 -8.26
N ALA A 84 -18.06 -6.23 -8.97
CA ALA A 84 -18.12 -4.87 -8.42
C ALA A 84 -19.11 -4.74 -7.24
N TYR A 85 -20.26 -5.43 -7.31
CA TYR A 85 -21.26 -5.44 -6.24
C TYR A 85 -20.89 -6.35 -5.07
N LEU A 86 -20.07 -7.37 -5.32
CA LEU A 86 -19.63 -8.32 -4.31
C LEU A 86 -18.38 -7.83 -3.57
N ALA A 87 -18.10 -8.50 -2.45
CA ALA A 87 -16.85 -8.32 -1.71
C ALA A 87 -15.63 -8.71 -2.59
N PRO A 88 -14.45 -8.12 -2.35
CA PRO A 88 -13.26 -8.40 -3.14
C PRO A 88 -12.87 -9.87 -3.02
N LEU A 89 -12.75 -10.53 -4.16
CA LEU A 89 -12.27 -11.91 -4.26
C LEU A 89 -10.80 -11.99 -3.83
N ARG A 90 -10.39 -13.13 -3.28
CA ARG A 90 -9.03 -13.36 -2.79
C ARG A 90 -8.51 -14.68 -3.32
N ARG A 91 -7.23 -14.73 -3.67
CA ARG A 91 -6.54 -15.97 -4.05
C ARG A 91 -5.85 -16.58 -2.84
N PRO A 92 -5.85 -17.92 -2.70
CA PRO A 92 -5.11 -18.58 -1.63
C PRO A 92 -3.60 -18.50 -1.89
N PRO A 93 -2.77 -18.26 -0.86
CA PRO A 93 -1.31 -18.36 -0.96
C PRO A 93 -0.86 -19.82 -1.00
N THR A 94 0.28 -20.10 -1.64
CA THR A 94 0.87 -21.44 -1.75
C THR A 94 1.82 -21.72 -0.59
N HIS A 95 2.76 -20.81 -0.33
CA HIS A 95 3.82 -20.92 0.68
C HIS A 95 3.63 -19.92 1.83
N GLY A 96 2.90 -18.83 1.61
CA GLY A 96 2.61 -17.80 2.60
C GLY A 96 3.77 -16.85 2.89
N LEU A 97 4.78 -16.78 2.01
CA LEU A 97 5.95 -15.91 2.15
C LEU A 97 5.57 -14.47 1.81
N PRO A 98 5.84 -13.48 2.68
CA PRO A 98 5.53 -12.09 2.41
C PRO A 98 6.52 -11.49 1.40
N VAL A 99 5.99 -10.89 0.34
CA VAL A 99 6.81 -10.23 -0.71
C VAL A 99 6.66 -8.72 -0.66
N CYS A 100 5.47 -8.22 -0.32
CA CYS A 100 5.23 -6.78 -0.26
C CYS A 100 4.21 -6.43 0.83
N ASP A 101 4.57 -5.43 1.63
CA ASP A 101 3.72 -4.85 2.66
C ASP A 101 3.36 -3.41 2.30
N VAL A 102 2.10 -3.17 1.97
CA VAL A 102 1.58 -1.83 1.67
C VAL A 102 0.80 -1.30 2.86
N GLN A 103 1.35 -0.26 3.48
CA GLN A 103 0.70 0.49 4.54
C GLN A 103 0.01 1.74 4.00
N LEU A 104 -1.31 1.74 4.08
CA LEU A 104 -2.15 2.89 3.73
C LEU A 104 -2.41 3.73 4.98
N ARG A 105 -2.35 5.06 4.85
CA ARG A 105 -2.56 6.02 5.93
C ARG A 105 -3.49 7.13 5.47
N SER A 106 -4.47 7.49 6.31
CA SER A 106 -5.33 8.64 6.06
C SER A 106 -5.88 9.22 7.36
N TYR A 107 -6.31 10.48 7.32
CA TYR A 107 -7.11 11.10 8.38
C TYR A 107 -8.60 10.77 8.25
N SER A 108 -9.06 10.32 7.07
CA SER A 108 -10.45 9.91 6.82
C SER A 108 -10.55 8.40 6.63
N LEU A 109 -11.45 7.76 7.39
CA LEU A 109 -11.65 6.30 7.32
C LEU A 109 -12.34 5.87 6.03
N ARG A 110 -13.31 6.65 5.52
CA ARG A 110 -14.08 6.30 4.31
C ARG A 110 -13.20 6.18 3.07
N ASN A 111 -12.33 7.17 2.86
CA ASN A 111 -11.41 7.21 1.72
C ASN A 111 -10.41 6.04 1.78
N LEU A 112 -9.91 5.77 2.99
CA LEU A 112 -8.97 4.69 3.26
C LEU A 112 -9.57 3.32 2.97
N GLU A 113 -10.83 3.09 3.32
CA GLU A 113 -11.53 1.83 3.09
C GLU A 113 -11.87 1.61 1.61
N VAL A 114 -12.32 2.65 0.92
CA VAL A 114 -12.58 2.58 -0.53
C VAL A 114 -11.29 2.24 -1.29
N TYR A 115 -10.18 2.90 -0.95
CA TYR A 115 -8.91 2.64 -1.63
C TYR A 115 -8.32 1.28 -1.26
N ALA A 116 -8.50 0.83 -0.02
CA ALA A 116 -8.10 -0.52 0.40
C ALA A 116 -8.88 -1.61 -0.34
N ASP A 117 -10.20 -1.44 -0.55
CA ASP A 117 -10.99 -2.37 -1.36
C ASP A 117 -10.54 -2.38 -2.82
N PHE A 118 -10.31 -1.20 -3.39
CA PHE A 118 -9.75 -1.05 -4.74
C PHE A 118 -8.42 -1.81 -4.91
N ALA A 119 -7.51 -1.67 -3.94
CA ALA A 119 -6.22 -2.35 -3.96
C ALA A 119 -6.35 -3.89 -3.94
N MET A 120 -7.28 -4.41 -3.13
CA MET A 120 -7.60 -5.84 -3.08
C MET A 120 -8.17 -6.36 -4.40
N ARG A 121 -9.05 -5.59 -5.06
CA ARG A 121 -9.62 -5.95 -6.36
C ARG A 121 -8.53 -6.00 -7.44
N ALA A 122 -7.64 -5.01 -7.49
CA ALA A 122 -6.53 -4.98 -8.42
C ALA A 122 -5.59 -6.19 -8.24
N ALA A 123 -5.27 -6.53 -6.99
CA ALA A 123 -4.43 -7.69 -6.66
C ALA A 123 -5.05 -9.01 -7.16
N TYR A 124 -6.38 -9.18 -7.01
CA TYR A 124 -7.08 -10.37 -7.49
C TYR A 124 -6.97 -10.57 -9.01
N TYR A 125 -7.04 -9.51 -9.80
CA TYR A 125 -6.94 -9.62 -11.26
C TYR A 125 -5.51 -9.93 -11.72
N LEU A 126 -4.50 -9.31 -11.10
CA LEU A 126 -3.08 -9.59 -11.38
C LEU A 126 -2.63 -10.96 -10.86
N GLY A 127 -3.39 -11.53 -9.94
CA GLY A 127 -3.16 -12.87 -9.43
C GLY A 127 -2.32 -13.00 -8.19
N LEU A 128 -2.19 -11.88 -7.49
CA LEU A 128 -1.47 -11.77 -6.24
C LEU A 128 -2.37 -12.27 -5.09
N PRO A 129 -1.94 -13.28 -4.30
CA PRO A 129 -2.66 -13.67 -3.08
C PRO A 129 -2.46 -12.59 -2.01
N ALA A 130 -3.40 -11.65 -1.96
CA ALA A 130 -3.41 -10.56 -0.99
C ALA A 130 -4.14 -10.95 0.30
N LYS A 131 -3.47 -10.73 1.44
CA LYS A 131 -4.10 -10.69 2.75
C LYS A 131 -4.78 -9.33 2.93
N GLY A 132 -6.04 -9.39 3.34
CA GLY A 132 -6.98 -8.26 3.37
C GLY A 132 -6.51 -7.06 4.18
N PRO A 133 -7.24 -5.93 4.11
CA PRO A 133 -6.82 -4.71 4.78
C PRO A 133 -6.91 -4.84 6.30
N VAL A 134 -5.77 -5.16 6.93
CA VAL A 134 -5.68 -5.34 8.37
C VAL A 134 -5.73 -3.97 9.04
N PRO A 135 -6.67 -3.71 9.97
CA PRO A 135 -6.62 -2.52 10.82
C PRO A 135 -5.33 -2.52 11.63
N LEU A 136 -4.47 -1.54 11.38
CA LEU A 136 -3.37 -1.24 12.28
C LEU A 136 -3.82 -0.23 13.34
N PRO A 137 -3.20 -0.22 14.54
CA PRO A 137 -3.51 0.76 15.57
C PRO A 137 -3.41 2.20 15.05
N LYS A 138 -4.47 2.98 15.29
CA LYS A 138 -4.52 4.40 14.92
C LYS A 138 -3.53 5.21 15.75
N ARG A 139 -2.86 6.19 15.13
CA ARG A 139 -2.04 7.18 15.85
C ARG A 139 -2.93 8.35 16.23
N ILE A 140 -2.91 8.76 17.49
CA ILE A 140 -3.64 9.94 17.96
C ILE A 140 -2.62 10.95 18.47
N GLU A 141 -2.48 12.05 17.76
CA GLU A 141 -1.64 13.18 18.19
C GLU A 141 -2.56 14.22 18.81
N ARG A 142 -2.25 14.67 20.02
CA ARG A 142 -3.06 15.66 20.76
C ARG A 142 -2.23 16.89 21.07
N TRP A 143 -2.81 18.07 20.90
CA TRP A 143 -2.21 19.33 21.32
C TRP A 143 -3.27 20.22 21.94
N THR A 144 -2.82 21.07 22.86
CA THR A 144 -3.70 21.98 23.59
C THR A 144 -3.34 23.41 23.24
N THR A 145 -4.31 24.18 22.79
CA THR A 145 -4.12 25.59 22.42
C THR A 145 -4.97 26.47 23.33
N ILE A 146 -4.50 27.68 23.62
CA ILE A 146 -5.31 28.69 24.32
C ILE A 146 -6.42 29.13 23.36
N ARG A 147 -7.66 29.24 23.85
CA ARG A 147 -8.80 29.64 23.00
C ARG A 147 -8.71 31.09 22.50
N GLY A 148 -8.16 31.97 23.33
CA GLY A 148 -7.91 33.38 22.99
C GLY A 148 -6.45 33.62 22.62
N ASN A 149 -6.19 34.71 21.88
CA ASN A 149 -4.85 35.06 21.40
C ASN A 149 -3.90 35.53 22.53
N PHE A 150 -4.42 36.07 23.63
CA PHE A 150 -3.61 36.66 24.71
C PHE A 150 -4.21 36.42 26.11
N VAL A 151 -3.34 36.26 27.12
CA VAL A 151 -3.60 36.19 28.59
C VAL A 151 -4.53 35.07 29.12
N HIS A 152 -5.52 34.59 28.37
CA HIS A 152 -6.56 33.67 28.85
C HIS A 152 -6.12 32.19 28.98
N LYS A 153 -4.98 31.90 29.62
CA LYS A 153 -4.38 30.55 29.75
C LYS A 153 -5.26 29.51 30.45
N LYS A 154 -6.19 29.93 31.31
CA LYS A 154 -7.15 29.01 31.97
C LYS A 154 -8.19 28.44 30.99
N SER A 155 -8.41 29.12 29.85
CA SER A 155 -9.31 28.68 28.79
C SER A 155 -8.51 28.02 27.67
N GLN A 156 -8.44 26.68 27.69
CA GLN A 156 -7.73 25.87 26.69
C GLN A 156 -8.70 24.97 25.93
N GLU A 157 -8.30 24.57 24.74
CA GLU A 157 -9.00 23.61 23.89
C GLU A 157 -8.05 22.49 23.48
N ASN A 158 -8.56 21.26 23.50
CA ASN A 158 -7.82 20.07 23.10
C ASN A 158 -8.16 19.75 21.65
N PHE A 159 -7.15 19.73 20.79
CA PHE A 159 -7.26 19.28 19.42
C PHE A 159 -6.62 17.90 19.28
N GLU A 160 -7.13 17.10 18.35
CA GLU A 160 -6.50 15.84 17.99
C GLU A 160 -6.43 15.62 16.48
N ARG A 161 -5.37 14.94 16.06
CA ARG A 161 -5.21 14.41 14.72
C ARG A 161 -5.10 12.90 14.81
N VAL A 162 -6.10 12.22 14.26
CA VAL A 162 -6.18 10.77 14.24
C VAL A 162 -5.74 10.25 12.87
N THR A 163 -4.65 9.51 12.82
CA THR A 163 -4.19 8.81 11.61
C THR A 163 -4.65 7.35 11.64
N TYR A 164 -5.57 7.01 10.75
CA TYR A 164 -5.99 5.64 10.49
C TYR A 164 -4.98 4.93 9.59
N LYS A 165 -4.77 3.64 9.85
CA LYS A 165 -3.77 2.84 9.15
C LYS A 165 -4.37 1.50 8.74
N ARG A 166 -4.13 1.09 7.50
CA ARG A 166 -4.45 -0.26 7.00
C ARG A 166 -3.20 -0.89 6.43
N LEU A 167 -3.06 -2.20 6.58
CA LEU A 167 -1.99 -2.98 5.97
C LEU A 167 -2.60 -3.96 4.95
N VAL A 168 -2.07 -3.94 3.73
CA VAL A 168 -2.33 -4.96 2.71
C VAL A 168 -1.01 -5.68 2.48
N GLN A 169 -1.02 -7.00 2.66
CA GLN A 169 0.18 -7.82 2.53
C GLN A 169 0.00 -8.77 1.34
N ILE A 170 0.96 -8.77 0.41
CA ILE A 170 1.01 -9.70 -0.71
C ILE A 170 1.96 -10.84 -0.38
N GLN A 171 1.57 -12.05 -0.77
CA GLN A 171 2.35 -13.26 -0.58
C GLN A 171 2.71 -13.91 -1.92
N ASP A 172 3.74 -14.77 -1.93
CA ASP A 172 4.05 -15.72 -3.00
C ASP A 172 3.89 -15.18 -4.43
N SER A 173 4.46 -14.02 -4.72
CA SER A 173 4.29 -13.32 -6.00
C SER A 173 5.63 -12.89 -6.57
N ASP A 174 5.67 -12.81 -7.90
CA ASP A 174 6.82 -12.30 -8.63
C ASP A 174 7.00 -10.77 -8.42
N SER A 175 8.26 -10.33 -8.32
CA SER A 175 8.64 -8.94 -8.04
C SER A 175 8.15 -7.99 -9.13
N HIS A 176 8.22 -8.41 -10.40
CA HIS A 176 7.76 -7.62 -11.54
C HIS A 176 6.24 -7.34 -11.47
N VAL A 177 5.44 -8.36 -11.15
CA VAL A 177 3.97 -8.22 -11.03
C VAL A 177 3.59 -7.34 -9.84
N VAL A 178 4.33 -7.44 -8.73
CA VAL A 178 4.17 -6.54 -7.58
C VAL A 178 4.48 -5.09 -7.95
N GLY A 179 5.55 -4.84 -8.73
CA GLY A 179 5.89 -3.53 -9.27
C GLY A 179 4.77 -2.95 -10.14
N LEU A 180 4.22 -3.76 -11.06
CA LEU A 180 3.08 -3.38 -11.90
C LEU A 180 1.84 -3.02 -11.06
N TRP A 181 1.56 -3.79 -10.02
CA TRP A 181 0.46 -3.50 -9.10
C TRP A 181 0.66 -2.18 -8.35
N LEU A 182 1.85 -1.94 -7.79
CA LEU A 182 2.18 -0.68 -7.12
C LEU A 182 2.10 0.52 -8.07
N ALA A 183 2.56 0.37 -9.31
CA ALA A 183 2.43 1.40 -10.34
C ALA A 183 0.95 1.71 -10.65
N TYR A 184 0.11 0.67 -10.78
CA TYR A 184 -1.33 0.83 -10.99
C TYR A 184 -2.02 1.52 -9.81
N LEU A 185 -1.62 1.20 -8.57
CA LEU A 185 -2.13 1.86 -7.37
C LEU A 185 -1.74 3.33 -7.33
N LYS A 186 -0.47 3.66 -7.63
CA LYS A 186 0.03 5.03 -7.67
C LYS A 186 -0.69 5.86 -8.73
N LYS A 187 -0.92 5.30 -9.93
CA LYS A 187 -1.65 5.97 -11.01
C LYS A 187 -3.09 6.34 -10.60
N ASN A 188 -3.75 5.46 -9.83
CA ASN A 188 -5.14 5.63 -9.41
C ASN A 188 -5.27 5.97 -7.92
N GLN A 189 -4.29 6.68 -7.35
CA GLN A 189 -4.24 6.96 -5.92
C GLN A 189 -5.42 7.85 -5.49
N TYR A 190 -6.16 7.40 -4.48
CA TYR A 190 -7.28 8.16 -3.93
C TYR A 190 -6.78 9.35 -3.10
N TYR A 191 -7.44 10.49 -3.21
CA TYR A 191 -7.04 11.71 -2.50
C TYR A 191 -7.08 11.53 -0.96
N GLY A 192 -6.15 12.18 -0.28
CA GLY A 192 -6.04 12.11 1.18
C GLY A 192 -5.62 10.73 1.72
N VAL A 193 -5.20 9.80 0.87
CA VAL A 193 -4.60 8.52 1.27
C VAL A 193 -3.12 8.54 0.91
N GLY A 194 -2.25 8.41 1.91
CA GLY A 194 -0.82 8.18 1.73
C GLY A 194 -0.50 6.69 1.71
N MET A 195 0.46 6.29 0.88
CA MET A 195 0.89 4.90 0.73
C MET A 195 2.38 4.77 1.05
N LYS A 196 2.74 3.76 1.84
CA LYS A 196 4.12 3.30 2.04
C LYS A 196 4.18 1.83 1.67
N ALA A 197 5.05 1.45 0.73
CA ALA A 197 5.28 0.06 0.35
C ALA A 197 6.67 -0.37 0.83
N ASN A 198 6.75 -1.53 1.47
CA ASN A 198 8.00 -2.25 1.71
C ASN A 198 8.01 -3.47 0.79
N VAL A 199 8.98 -3.57 -0.10
CA VAL A 199 9.15 -4.72 -1.01
C VAL A 199 10.31 -5.56 -0.50
N PHE A 200 10.09 -6.86 -0.39
CA PHE A 200 11.07 -7.85 0.07
C PHE A 200 11.58 -8.65 -1.13
N GLN A 201 12.89 -8.68 -1.32
CA GLN A 201 13.56 -9.48 -2.35
C GLN A 201 14.43 -10.53 -1.67
N HIS A 202 14.41 -11.74 -2.20
CA HIS A 202 15.25 -12.84 -1.72
C HIS A 202 16.38 -13.04 -2.74
N SER A 203 17.63 -12.91 -2.28
CA SER A 203 18.83 -13.17 -3.07
C SER A 203 19.69 -14.22 -2.36
N GLY A 204 20.54 -14.91 -3.12
CA GLY A 204 21.57 -15.79 -2.55
C GLY A 204 22.57 -15.00 -1.68
N LEU A 205 23.31 -15.71 -0.83
CA LEU A 205 24.39 -15.11 -0.04
C LEU A 205 25.65 -14.88 -0.87
N GLU A 206 25.93 -15.77 -1.81
CA GLU A 206 26.98 -15.63 -2.82
C GLU A 206 26.36 -15.00 -4.07
N MET A 207 26.63 -13.72 -4.29
CA MET A 207 26.49 -13.10 -5.61
C MET A 207 27.78 -13.41 -6.36
N GLU A 208 27.79 -14.48 -7.15
CA GLU A 208 28.94 -14.89 -7.96
C GLU A 208 29.21 -13.88 -9.07
N ASP A 209 28.14 -13.34 -9.67
CA ASP A 209 28.15 -12.20 -10.55
C ASP A 209 27.86 -10.96 -9.70
N GLY A 210 28.76 -9.96 -9.69
CA GLY A 210 28.58 -8.73 -8.92
C GLY A 210 27.27 -7.99 -9.28
N PRO A 211 26.88 -6.96 -8.50
CA PRO A 211 25.62 -6.23 -8.73
C PRO A 211 25.51 -5.62 -10.13
N GLU A 212 26.61 -5.48 -10.85
CA GLU A 212 26.69 -4.92 -12.20
C GLU A 212 25.97 -5.79 -13.25
N ALA A 213 26.08 -7.12 -13.19
CA ALA A 213 25.47 -8.00 -14.18
C ALA A 213 23.92 -7.97 -14.12
N ASP A 214 23.38 -7.93 -12.90
CA ASP A 214 21.93 -7.76 -12.69
C ASP A 214 21.47 -6.38 -13.20
N LEU A 215 22.27 -5.33 -12.98
CA LEU A 215 21.94 -3.98 -13.46
C LEU A 215 21.93 -3.92 -14.99
N GLU A 216 22.89 -4.54 -15.68
CA GLU A 216 22.92 -4.60 -17.15
C GLU A 216 21.74 -5.36 -17.75
N ALA A 217 21.34 -6.46 -17.12
CA ALA A 217 20.14 -7.20 -17.52
C ALA A 217 18.87 -6.37 -17.33
N GLU A 218 18.79 -5.57 -16.26
CA GLU A 218 17.67 -4.66 -16.02
C GLU A 218 17.67 -3.46 -16.96
N THR A 219 18.83 -2.86 -17.27
CA THR A 219 18.91 -1.75 -18.24
C THR A 219 18.47 -2.21 -19.62
N ALA A 220 18.87 -3.39 -20.07
CA ALA A 220 18.41 -3.96 -21.34
C ALA A 220 16.88 -4.15 -21.39
N LYS A 221 16.26 -4.60 -20.29
CA LYS A 221 14.79 -4.71 -20.17
C LYS A 221 14.12 -3.34 -20.23
N ILE A 222 14.69 -2.34 -19.56
CA ILE A 222 14.18 -0.97 -19.55
C ILE A 222 14.29 -0.34 -20.95
N GLU A 223 15.43 -0.50 -21.63
CA GLU A 223 15.64 -0.02 -23.00
C GLU A 223 14.65 -0.67 -23.97
N ALA A 224 14.42 -1.98 -23.86
CA ALA A 224 13.44 -2.67 -24.68
C ALA A 224 12.01 -2.15 -24.44
N ALA A 225 11.67 -1.79 -23.20
CA ALA A 225 10.34 -1.31 -22.84
C ALA A 225 10.11 0.17 -23.17
N LEU A 226 11.13 1.03 -23.00
CA LEU A 226 11.02 2.49 -23.03
C LEU A 226 11.90 3.17 -24.08
N GLY A 227 12.59 2.43 -24.95
CA GLY A 227 13.60 2.98 -25.87
C GLY A 227 13.13 4.15 -26.75
N GLN A 228 11.87 4.14 -27.21
CA GLN A 228 11.31 5.27 -27.96
C GLN A 228 11.11 6.54 -27.10
N GLN A 229 10.79 6.38 -25.81
CA GLN A 229 10.65 7.49 -24.88
C GLN A 229 12.00 8.02 -24.42
N LEU A 230 12.97 7.11 -24.21
CA LEU A 230 14.34 7.46 -23.82
C LEU A 230 15.03 8.26 -24.93
N THR A 231 14.94 7.84 -26.18
CA THR A 231 15.52 8.59 -27.32
C THR A 231 14.93 9.99 -27.50
N MET A 232 13.63 10.18 -27.23
CA MET A 232 13.03 11.51 -27.22
C MET A 232 13.53 12.38 -26.06
N LEU A 233 13.74 11.80 -24.87
CA LEU A 233 14.30 12.52 -23.71
C LEU A 233 15.78 12.86 -23.92
N GLU A 234 16.58 11.94 -24.46
CA GLU A 234 18.00 12.16 -24.77
C GLU A 234 18.19 13.35 -25.71
N SER A 235 17.30 13.54 -26.68
CA SER A 235 17.34 14.70 -27.59
C SER A 235 17.13 16.06 -26.89
N GLN A 236 16.60 16.05 -25.66
CA GLN A 236 16.33 17.26 -24.86
C GLN A 236 17.44 17.55 -23.83
N LEU A 237 18.46 16.69 -23.70
CA LEU A 237 19.54 16.81 -22.73
C LEU A 237 20.82 17.31 -23.42
N GLU A 238 21.39 18.41 -22.92
CA GLU A 238 22.52 19.09 -23.58
C GLU A 238 23.89 18.60 -23.08
N SER A 239 24.01 18.21 -21.80
CA SER A 239 25.28 17.75 -21.20
C SER A 239 25.10 16.72 -20.06
N PRO A 240 26.06 15.80 -19.83
CA PRO A 240 25.98 14.79 -18.77
C PRO A 240 26.03 15.38 -17.35
N GLU A 241 26.78 16.47 -17.14
CA GLU A 241 26.88 17.16 -15.85
C GLU A 241 25.54 17.78 -15.43
N GLU A 242 24.76 18.29 -16.38
CA GLU A 242 23.40 18.79 -16.13
C GLU A 242 22.43 17.67 -15.76
N VAL A 243 22.59 16.47 -16.34
CA VAL A 243 21.78 15.30 -15.99
C VAL A 243 22.04 14.89 -14.54
N GLU A 244 23.31 14.81 -14.14
CA GLU A 244 23.70 14.53 -12.75
C GLU A 244 23.15 15.59 -11.78
N GLY A 245 23.31 16.87 -12.12
CA GLY A 245 22.75 17.97 -11.33
C GLY A 245 21.24 17.87 -11.16
N ARG A 246 20.49 17.59 -12.24
CA ARG A 246 19.03 17.37 -12.17
C ARG A 246 18.66 16.13 -11.38
N LEU A 247 19.40 15.03 -11.50
CA LEU A 247 19.16 13.80 -10.73
C LEU A 247 19.29 14.03 -9.22
N VAL A 248 20.11 14.99 -8.79
CA VAL A 248 20.27 15.33 -7.36
C VAL A 248 19.27 16.40 -6.92
N ASP A 249 19.13 17.47 -7.69
CA ASP A 249 18.33 18.64 -7.31
C ASP A 249 16.83 18.39 -7.39
N GLU A 250 16.37 17.70 -8.45
CA GLU A 250 14.94 17.46 -8.68
C GLU A 250 14.27 16.63 -7.58
N PRO A 251 14.81 15.48 -7.11
CA PRO A 251 14.19 14.75 -6.02
C PRO A 251 14.23 15.55 -4.71
N PHE A 252 15.26 16.35 -4.48
CA PHE A 252 15.33 17.23 -3.31
C PHE A 252 14.23 18.30 -3.36
N LYS A 253 14.13 19.05 -4.47
CA LYS A 253 13.08 20.06 -4.70
C LYS A 253 11.68 19.43 -4.58
N ALA A 254 11.47 18.27 -5.20
CA ALA A 254 10.21 17.54 -5.11
C ALA A 254 9.86 17.10 -3.68
N ALA A 255 10.83 16.61 -2.91
CA ALA A 255 10.62 16.17 -1.52
C ALA A 255 10.25 17.34 -0.59
N TRP A 256 10.84 18.52 -0.81
CA TRP A 256 10.49 19.75 -0.08
C TRP A 256 9.22 20.42 -0.60
N GLY A 257 8.53 19.77 -1.54
CA GLY A 257 7.23 20.19 -2.02
C GLY A 257 7.30 21.34 -3.01
N ALA A 258 8.45 21.60 -3.66
CA ALA A 258 8.64 22.68 -4.63
C ALA A 258 7.70 22.60 -5.85
N TYR A 259 7.25 21.39 -6.20
CA TYR A 259 6.29 21.14 -7.29
C TYR A 259 4.83 21.06 -6.82
N GLY A 260 4.55 21.48 -5.58
CA GLY A 260 3.17 21.62 -5.10
C GLY A 260 2.46 22.78 -5.80
N PRO A 261 1.12 22.76 -5.91
CA PRO A 261 0.33 23.76 -6.63
C PRO A 261 0.43 25.21 -6.07
N MET A 262 1.23 25.46 -5.02
CA MET A 262 1.39 26.77 -4.37
C MET A 262 2.83 27.08 -3.89
N SER A 263 3.86 26.37 -4.34
CA SER A 263 5.23 26.55 -3.84
C SER A 263 6.20 27.02 -4.91
N GLY A 264 6.94 28.09 -4.64
CA GLY A 264 8.22 28.38 -5.27
C GLY A 264 9.32 28.20 -4.23
N ALA A 265 10.12 27.14 -4.33
CA ALA A 265 11.32 26.99 -3.52
C ALA A 265 12.55 27.14 -4.42
N GLY A 266 13.43 28.10 -4.09
CA GLY A 266 14.77 28.18 -4.67
C GLY A 266 15.59 26.95 -4.28
N GLY A 267 16.49 26.50 -5.16
CA GLY A 267 17.35 25.34 -4.92
C GLY A 267 18.17 25.46 -3.63
N ALA A 268 18.57 24.31 -3.06
CA ALA A 268 19.36 24.28 -1.83
C ALA A 268 20.85 24.52 -2.12
N PRO A 269 21.50 25.49 -1.47
CA PRO A 269 22.94 25.67 -1.60
C PRO A 269 23.69 24.47 -0.98
N GLY A 270 24.65 23.90 -1.74
CA GLY A 270 25.53 22.83 -1.28
C GLY A 270 24.89 21.44 -1.19
N ALA A 271 24.07 21.06 -2.19
CA ALA A 271 23.58 19.69 -2.34
C ALA A 271 24.69 18.73 -2.82
N GLU A 272 25.58 19.23 -3.68
CA GLU A 272 26.67 18.49 -4.34
C GLU A 272 27.71 17.90 -3.36
N SER A 273 27.96 18.56 -2.23
CA SER A 273 29.01 18.14 -1.27
C SER A 273 28.54 17.08 -0.26
N ARG A 274 27.26 16.72 -0.24
CA ARG A 274 26.66 15.80 0.74
C ARG A 274 26.53 14.36 0.26
N TYR A 275 26.80 14.10 -1.02
CA TYR A 275 26.67 12.78 -1.63
C TYR A 275 27.91 12.50 -2.48
N GLN A 276 28.45 11.27 -2.43
CA GLN A 276 29.42 10.82 -3.42
C GLN A 276 28.64 10.15 -4.56
N PRO A 277 28.65 10.71 -5.78
CA PRO A 277 27.95 10.08 -6.90
C PRO A 277 28.53 8.69 -7.17
N VAL A 278 27.65 7.75 -7.54
CA VAL A 278 28.05 6.47 -8.12
C VAL A 278 28.71 6.81 -9.44
N LYS A 279 29.98 6.43 -9.63
CA LYS A 279 30.67 6.63 -10.89
C LYS A 279 29.91 5.88 -11.98
N ILE A 280 29.34 6.62 -12.93
CA ILE A 280 28.74 6.04 -14.12
C ILE A 280 29.91 5.41 -14.89
N VAL A 281 29.90 4.08 -15.03
CA VAL A 281 30.76 3.41 -16.00
C VAL A 281 30.28 3.88 -17.37
N GLU A 282 31.16 4.56 -18.10
CA GLU A 282 30.88 5.03 -19.46
C GLU A 282 30.50 3.83 -20.33
N SER A 283 29.20 3.56 -20.48
CA SER A 283 28.74 2.68 -21.55
C SER A 283 29.04 3.40 -22.86
N GLU A 284 29.71 2.72 -23.79
CA GLU A 284 30.25 3.24 -25.06
C GLU A 284 29.19 3.77 -26.06
N ARG A 285 28.01 4.21 -25.62
CA ARG A 285 27.02 4.91 -26.45
C ARG A 285 27.32 6.39 -26.51
N GLY A 286 28.31 6.71 -27.34
CA GLY A 286 28.42 7.90 -28.19
C GLY A 286 27.77 9.21 -27.74
N PHE A 287 28.39 9.94 -26.83
CA PHE A 287 28.23 11.40 -26.72
C PHE A 287 29.32 12.17 -27.49
N ALA A 288 30.34 11.47 -28.00
CA ALA A 288 31.48 12.04 -28.70
C ALA A 288 31.29 12.04 -30.22
N LYS A 289 30.70 13.11 -30.77
CA LYS A 289 31.05 13.74 -32.07
C LYS A 289 29.95 14.71 -32.50
N ARG A 290 29.99 15.95 -32.01
CA ARG A 290 29.29 17.05 -32.69
C ARG A 290 30.04 18.38 -32.70
N LYS A 291 31.26 18.45 -32.15
CA LYS A 291 32.00 19.71 -31.98
C LYS A 291 33.12 19.95 -32.99
N GLU A 292 33.44 19.02 -33.90
CA GLU A 292 34.62 19.16 -34.78
C GLU A 292 34.32 19.49 -36.26
N THR A 293 33.05 19.62 -36.68
CA THR A 293 32.74 19.83 -38.12
C THR A 293 32.38 21.27 -38.52
N SER A 294 32.68 22.30 -37.72
CA SER A 294 32.37 23.70 -38.07
C SER A 294 33.56 24.65 -38.23
N GLU A 295 34.81 24.20 -38.11
CA GLU A 295 36.01 25.07 -38.27
C GLU A 295 36.87 24.79 -39.51
N GLY A 296 36.46 23.90 -40.42
CA GLY A 296 37.29 23.44 -41.55
C GLY A 296 36.81 23.82 -42.95
N ALA A 297 36.10 24.94 -43.15
CA ALA A 297 35.63 25.36 -44.47
C ALA A 297 35.85 26.86 -44.73
N SER A 298 37.09 27.31 -44.61
CA SER A 298 37.54 28.58 -45.17
C SER A 298 39.05 28.53 -45.45
N GLU A 299 39.48 27.71 -46.40
CA GLU A 299 40.77 27.87 -47.07
C GLU A 299 40.82 27.01 -48.33
N THR A 300 41.26 27.63 -49.42
CA THR A 300 41.58 27.11 -50.77
C THR A 300 40.50 27.13 -51.86
N SER A 301 40.77 28.01 -52.84
CA SER A 301 40.30 28.13 -54.23
C SER A 301 39.05 28.95 -54.50
#